data_AF-A0A9P0CSK0-F1
#
_entry.id   AF-A0A9P0CSK0-F1
#
_cell.length_a   1.000
_cell.length_b   1.000
_cell.length_c   1.000
_cell.angle_alpha   90.00
_cell.angle_beta   90.00
_cell.angle_gamma   90.00
#
_symmetry.space_group_name_H-M   'P 1'
#
loop_
_entity.id
_entity.type
_entity.pdbx_description
1 polymer ?
#
loop_
_entity_poly.entity_id
_entity_poly.type
_entity_poly.pdbx_seq_one_letter_code
_entity_poly.pdbx_strand_id
1 'polypeptide(L)'
;MYGVLVIAGSEHFVVNYYGQMISDACENFYSELTRCPWYYWDKRNRSILQMLLNASKTPFEISCYGLSELGFPLLLKGIRFCYTLFALVKKF
;
A
#
# COMPACT_ATOMS: atom_id res chain seq x y z
N MET A 1 -22.14 -0.26 -22.15
CA MET A 1 -21.78 -1.25 -21.11
C MET A 1 -20.26 -1.42 -20.98
N TYR A 2 -19.53 -1.70 -22.08
CA TYR A 2 -18.06 -1.81 -22.06
C TYR A 2 -17.32 -0.55 -21.57
N GLY A 3 -17.79 0.65 -21.96
CA GLY A 3 -17.16 1.90 -21.50
C GLY A 3 -17.17 2.08 -19.98
N VAL A 4 -18.25 1.68 -19.30
CA VAL A 4 -18.39 1.79 -17.84
C VAL A 4 -17.41 0.85 -17.12
N LEU A 5 -17.21 -0.36 -17.67
CA LEU A 5 -16.24 -1.32 -17.12
C LEU A 5 -14.80 -0.82 -17.23
N VAL A 6 -14.44 -0.17 -18.34
CA VAL A 6 -13.09 0.40 -18.53
C VAL A 6 -12.84 1.55 -17.55
N ILE A 7 -13.82 2.44 -17.38
CA ILE A 7 -13.71 3.58 -16.45
C ILE A 7 -13.57 3.07 -15.01
N ALA A 8 -14.44 2.16 -14.57
CA ALA A 8 -14.39 1.60 -13.22
C ALA A 8 -13.06 0.86 -12.94
N GLY A 9 -12.53 0.14 -13.93
CA GLY A 9 -11.23 -0.53 -13.80
C GLY A 9 -10.07 0.45 -13.65
N SER A 10 -10.09 1.56 -14.39
CA SER A 10 -9.04 2.58 -14.33
C SER A 10 -8.98 3.29 -12.99
N GLU A 11 -10.13 3.63 -12.39
CA GLU A 11 -10.19 4.29 -11.08
C GLU A 11 -9.62 3.40 -9.97
N HIS A 12 -10.00 2.12 -9.95
CA HIS A 12 -9.47 1.15 -8.99
C HIS A 12 -7.95 0.97 -9.18
N PHE A 13 -7.45 0.97 -10.41
CA PHE A 13 -6.02 0.89 -10.68
C PHE A 13 -5.27 2.09 -10.10
N VAL A 14 -5.76 3.31 -10.34
CA VAL A 14 -5.14 4.55 -9.86
C VAL A 14 -5.06 4.58 -8.33
N VAL A 15 -6.15 4.21 -7.65
CA VAL A 15 -6.22 4.20 -6.18
C VAL A 15 -5.22 3.19 -5.58
N ASN A 16 -5.12 1.99 -6.15
CA ASN A 16 -4.16 1.00 -5.66
C ASN A 16 -2.71 1.35 -6.00
N TYR A 17 -2.46 2.00 -7.15
CA TYR A 17 -1.13 2.46 -7.53
C TYR A 17 -0.60 3.52 -6.56
N TYR A 18 -1.41 4.53 -6.22
CA TYR A 18 -1.02 5.54 -5.24
C TYR A 18 -0.89 4.95 -3.83
N GLY A 19 -1.77 4.01 -3.44
CA GLY A 19 -1.65 3.28 -2.17
C GLY A 19 -0.32 2.54 -2.05
N GLN A 20 0.09 1.84 -3.12
CA GLN A 20 1.39 1.16 -3.16
C GLN A 20 2.56 2.15 -3.10
N MET A 21 2.54 3.21 -3.91
CA MET A 21 3.62 4.20 -3.91
C MET A 21 3.86 4.83 -2.53
N ILE A 22 2.79 5.10 -1.78
CA ILE A 22 2.89 5.64 -0.41
C ILE A 22 3.51 4.60 0.52
N SER A 23 3.07 3.33 0.43
CA SER A 23 3.62 2.24 1.22
C SER A 23 5.13 2.06 0.96
N ASP A 24 5.53 2.00 -0.31
CA ASP A 24 6.93 1.86 -0.73
C ASP A 24 7.78 3.07 -0.25
N ALA A 25 7.23 4.29 -0.34
CA ALA A 25 7.91 5.49 0.16
C ALA A 25 8.11 5.46 1.68
N CYS A 26 7.14 4.95 2.43
CA CYS A 26 7.24 4.79 3.88
C CYS A 26 8.28 3.73 4.28
N GLU A 27 8.35 2.60 3.56
CA GLU A 27 9.38 1.58 3.77
C GLU A 27 10.78 2.14 3.48
N ASN A 28 10.93 2.88 2.38
CA ASN A 28 12.18 3.53 2.03
C ASN A 28 12.60 4.56 3.10
N PHE A 29 11.65 5.37 3.58
CA PHE A 29 11.88 6.32 4.67
C PHE A 29 12.35 5.64 5.97
N TYR A 30 11.74 4.52 6.34
CA TYR A 30 12.18 3.71 7.48
C TYR A 30 13.62 3.21 7.31
N SER A 31 13.96 2.73 6.11
CA SER A 31 15.29 2.22 5.78
C SER A 31 16.37 3.31 5.85
N GLU A 32 16.06 4.52 5.38
CA GLU A 32 16.98 5.65 5.41
C GLU A 32 17.16 6.19 6.84
N LEU A 33 16.10 6.20 7.66
CA LEU A 33 16.21 6.52 9.08
C LEU A 33 17.10 5.54 9.85
N THR A 34 17.05 4.24 9.51
CA THR A 34 17.91 3.23 10.15
C THR A 34 19.38 3.35 9.73
N ARG A 35 19.64 3.88 8.53
CA ARG A 35 21.00 4.12 8.01
C ARG A 35 21.65 5.40 8.52
N CYS A 36 20.88 6.33 9.09
CA CYS A 36 21.40 7.58 9.63
C CYS A 36 22.44 7.32 10.73
N PRO A 37 23.54 8.09 10.80
CA PRO A 37 24.62 7.90 11.77
C PRO A 37 24.22 8.43 13.18
N TRP A 38 23.23 7.79 13.79
CA TRP A 38 22.62 8.14 15.08
C TRP A 38 23.61 8.19 16.24
N TYR A 39 24.74 7.49 16.12
CA TYR A 39 25.80 7.47 17.12
C TYR A 39 26.51 8.83 17.28
N TYR A 40 26.49 9.69 16.27
CA TYR A 40 27.09 11.03 16.34
C TYR A 40 26.08 12.11 16.74
N TRP A 41 24.81 11.77 16.94
CA TRP A 41 23.75 12.74 17.20
C TRP A 41 23.60 13.06 18.69
N ASP A 42 23.17 14.29 18.97
CA ASP A 42 22.82 14.75 20.32
C ASP A 42 21.61 13.98 20.89
N LYS A 43 21.47 13.92 22.22
CA LYS A 43 20.38 13.20 22.92
C LYS A 43 19.00 13.61 22.42
N ARG A 44 18.81 14.89 22.10
CA ARG A 44 17.53 15.41 21.58
C ARG A 44 17.21 14.83 20.20
N ASN A 45 18.19 14.79 19.30
CA ASN A 45 18.02 14.26 17.95
C ASN A 45 17.82 12.75 17.94
N ARG A 46 18.50 12.01 18.84
CA ARG A 46 18.27 10.57 19.02
C ARG A 46 16.85 10.26 19.50
N SER A 47 16.31 11.09 20.40
CA SER A 47 14.92 10.94 20.87
C SER A 47 13.92 11.14 19.73
N ILE A 48 14.14 12.13 18.87
CA ILE A 48 13.29 12.38 17.70
C ILE A 48 13.39 11.22 16.70
N LEU A 49 14.61 10.72 16.44
CA LEU A 49 14.83 9.56 15.57
C LEU A 49 14.09 8.32 16.07
N GLN A 50 14.17 8.04 17.37
CA GLN A 50 13.44 6.92 17.98
C GLN A 50 11.92 7.08 17.86
N MET A 51 11.41 8.30 18.01
CA MET A 51 9.99 8.59 17.84
C MET A 51 9.55 8.39 16.39
N LEU A 52 10.34 8.84 15.42
CA LEU A 52 10.10 8.60 13.99
C LEU A 52 10.14 7.11 13.67
N LEU A 53 11.18 6.39 14.09
CA LEU A 53 11.31 4.94 13.89
C LEU A 53 10.12 4.18 14.46
N ASN A 54 9.66 4.54 15.66
CA ASN A 54 8.51 3.91 16.28
C ASN A 54 7.20 4.21 15.52
N ALA A 55 7.05 5.43 14.99
CA ALA A 55 5.89 5.80 14.18
C ALA A 55 5.88 5.11 12.80
N SER A 56 7.06 4.92 12.19
CA SER A 56 7.22 4.27 10.88
C SER A 56 7.33 2.74 10.94
N LYS A 57 7.32 2.14 12.14
CA LYS A 57 7.44 0.68 12.32
C LYS A 57 6.21 -0.06 11.80
N THR A 58 5.05 0.58 11.84
CA THR A 58 3.84 0.11 11.16
C THR A 58 3.85 0.70 9.75
N PRO A 59 3.90 -0.11 8.69
CA PRO A 59 3.77 0.40 7.34
C PRO A 59 2.48 1.23 7.26
N PHE A 60 2.54 2.35 6.57
CA PHE A 60 1.35 3.16 6.30
C PHE A 60 0.44 2.37 5.37
N GLU A 61 -0.42 1.56 5.97
CA GLU A 61 -1.45 0.81 5.29
C GLU A 61 -2.65 1.72 5.15
N ILE A 62 -2.86 2.23 3.95
CA ILE A 62 -4.13 2.87 3.62
C ILE A 62 -5.15 1.73 3.55
N SER A 63 -5.89 1.52 4.63
CA SER A 63 -6.95 0.51 4.65
C SER A 63 -8.23 1.13 4.09
N CYS A 64 -8.82 0.51 3.06
CA CYS A 64 -10.14 0.95 2.59
C CYS A 64 -11.20 0.49 3.61
N TYR A 65 -11.65 1.39 4.48
CA TYR A 65 -12.64 1.12 5.54
C TYR A 65 -12.30 -0.09 6.45
N GLY A 66 -11.03 -0.45 6.61
CA GLY A 66 -10.60 -1.62 7.39
C GLY A 66 -10.89 -2.99 6.74
N LEU A 67 -11.34 -3.02 5.47
CA LEU A 67 -11.74 -4.26 4.79
C LEU A 67 -10.59 -4.90 4.01
N SER A 68 -9.66 -4.10 3.47
CA SER A 68 -8.45 -4.60 2.83
C SER A 68 -7.40 -3.50 2.68
N GLU A 69 -6.13 -3.89 2.80
CA GLU A 69 -4.98 -3.06 2.46
C GLU A 69 -5.06 -2.62 0.99
N LEU A 70 -4.98 -1.31 0.74
CA LEU A 70 -4.89 -0.75 -0.60
C LEU A 70 -3.48 -0.97 -1.16
N GLY A 71 -3.39 -1.76 -2.21
CA GLY A 71 -2.14 -2.12 -2.87
C GLY A 71 -2.35 -3.16 -3.97
N PHE A 72 -1.26 -3.59 -4.61
CA PHE A 72 -1.32 -4.67 -5.62
C PHE A 72 -2.06 -5.95 -5.19
N PRO A 73 -2.03 -6.42 -3.93
CA PRO A 73 -2.81 -7.60 -3.53
C PRO A 73 -4.33 -7.42 -3.66
N LEU A 74 -4.87 -6.21 -3.48
CA LEU A 74 -6.31 -5.94 -3.64
C LEU A 74 -6.73 -6.01 -5.12
N LEU A 75 -5.92 -5.42 -6.01
CA LEU A 75 -6.10 -5.53 -7.46
C LEU A 75 -6.09 -7.00 -7.92
N LEU A 76 -5.12 -7.78 -7.46
CA LEU A 76 -5.00 -9.21 -7.82
C LEU A 76 -6.19 -10.04 -7.31
N LYS A 77 -6.68 -9.77 -6.08
CA LYS A 77 -7.90 -10.40 -5.56
C LYS A 77 -9.11 -10.06 -6.42
N GLY A 78 -9.27 -8.79 -6.83
CA GLY A 78 -10.34 -8.34 -7.72
C GLY A 78 -10.31 -9.06 -9.08
N ILE A 79 -9.13 -9.13 -9.72
CA ILE A 79 -8.97 -9.82 -11.00
C ILE A 79 -9.29 -11.32 -10.85
N ARG A 80 -8.78 -11.99 -9.82
CA ARG A 80 -9.08 -13.41 -9.54
C ARG A 80 -10.57 -13.65 -9.34
N PHE A 81 -11.27 -12.73 -8.68
CA PHE A 81 -12.71 -12.81 -8.49
C PHE A 81 -13.45 -12.74 -9.84
N CYS A 82 -13.08 -11.80 -10.72
CA CYS A 82 -13.64 -11.71 -12.08
C CYS A 82 -13.39 -12.98 -12.91
N TYR A 83 -12.18 -13.52 -12.87
CA TYR A 83 -11.86 -14.78 -13.56
C TYR A 83 -12.67 -15.96 -13.03
N THR A 84 -12.85 -16.04 -11.71
CA THR A 84 -13.62 -17.12 -11.06
C THR A 84 -15.09 -17.05 -11.45
N LEU A 85 -15.68 -15.85 -11.46
CA LEU A 85 -17.05 -15.65 -11.93
C LEU A 85 -17.21 -16.01 -13.41
N PHE A 86 -16.27 -15.59 -14.26
CA PHE A 86 -16.29 -15.94 -15.67
C PHE A 86 -16.19 -17.45 -15.89
N ALA A 87 -15.31 -18.13 -15.17
CA ALA A 87 -15.17 -19.58 -15.22
C ALA A 87 -16.45 -20.31 -14.74
N LEU A 88 -17.12 -19.78 -13.71
CA LEU A 88 -18.41 -20.29 -13.23
C LEU A 88 -19.51 -20.15 -14.28
N VAL A 89 -19.64 -18.96 -14.90
CA VAL A 89 -20.64 -18.71 -15.94
C VAL A 89 -20.42 -19.60 -17.16
N LYS A 90 -19.16 -19.86 -17.53
CA LYS A 90 -18.85 -20.73 -18.67
C LYS A 90 -19.08 -22.23 -18.38
N LYS A 91 -19.17 -22.61 -17.11
CA LYS A 91 -19.38 -23.99 -16.67
C LYS A 91 -20.87 -24.38 -16.58
N PHE A 92 -21.75 -23.39 -16.45
CA PHE A 92 -23.20 -23.53 -16.60
C PHE A 92 -23.60 -23.37 -18.06
#